data_AF-A0A453F8H2-F1
#
_entry.id   AF-A0A453F8H2-F1
#
_cell.length_a   1.000
_cell.length_b   1.000
_cell.length_c   1.000
_cell.angle_alpha   90.00
_cell.angle_beta   90.00
_cell.angle_gamma   90.00
#
_symmetry.space_group_name_H-M   'P 1'
#
loop_
_entity.id
_entity.type
_entity.pdbx_description
1 polymer ?
#
loop_
_entity_poly.entity_id
_entity_poly.type
_entity_poly.pdbx_seq_one_letter_code
_entity_poly.pdbx_strand_id
1 'polypeptide(L)' 'MHDLLNAQLWTFKYRYWPNNKSRMYVLENTGDYVRTHNLRVGDFIMIYKDDDKNRFVLNLSSWLLSILVILARSR' A
#
# COMPACT_ATOMS: atom_id res chain seq x y z
N MET A 1 -4.56 -5.43 5.35
CA MET A 1 -4.78 -4.29 4.44
C MET A 1 -5.20 -4.83 3.09
N HIS A 2 -6.33 -4.38 2.55
CA HIS A 2 -6.91 -4.89 1.32
C HIS A 2 -6.29 -4.22 0.10
N ASP A 3 -5.86 -5.01 -0.86
CA ASP A 3 -5.35 -4.52 -2.12
C ASP A 3 -6.48 -4.20 -3.10
N LEU A 4 -6.45 -3.03 -3.73
CA LEU A 4 -7.45 -2.65 -4.73
C LEU A 4 -7.30 -3.35 -6.08
N LEU A 5 -6.10 -3.81 -6.45
CA LEU A 5 -5.84 -4.35 -7.78
C LEU A 5 -6.19 -5.83 -7.89
N ASN A 6 -5.85 -6.61 -6.87
CA ASN A 6 -6.01 -8.08 -6.89
C ASN A 6 -6.95 -8.58 -5.78
N ALA A 7 -7.60 -7.68 -5.04
CA ALA A 7 -8.47 -7.99 -3.90
C ALA A 7 -7.81 -8.85 -2.79
N GLN A 8 -6.48 -8.95 -2.79
CA GLN A 8 -5.74 -9.75 -1.81
C GLN A 8 -5.68 -9.04 -0.45
N LEU A 9 -5.73 -9.81 0.63
CA LEU A 9 -5.52 -9.32 1.98
C LEU A 9 -4.05 -9.49 2.39
N TRP A 10 -3.40 -8.38 2.73
CA TRP A 10 -2.02 -8.36 3.19
C TRP A 10 -1.94 -8.13 4.69
N THR A 11 -1.19 -8.99 5.39
CA THR A 11 -0.91 -8.83 6.82
C THR A 11 0.51 -8.36 7.00
N PHE A 12 0.65 -7.14 7.53
CA PHE A 12 1.94 -6.55 7.88
C PHE A 12 2.06 -6.42 9.37
N LYS A 13 3.30 -6.32 9.85
CA LYS A 13 3.57 -6.01 11.26
C LYS A 13 3.96 -4.56 11.38
N TYR A 14 3.09 -3.76 12.02
CA TYR A 14 3.35 -2.37 12.32
C TYR A 14 4.01 -2.24 13.69
N ARG A 15 5.19 -1.63 13.74
CA ARG A 15 5.88 -1.36 15.00
C ARG A 15 6.75 -0.12 14.91
N TYR A 16 7.33 0.30 16.04
CA TYR A 16 8.28 1.40 16.08
C TYR A 16 9.63 0.98 16.65
N TRP A 17 10.68 1.68 16.23
CA TRP A 17 11.98 1.72 16.91
C TRP A 17 12.12 3.03 17.68
N PRO A 18 12.68 3.03 18.91
CA PRO A 18 13.10 4.25 19.57
C PRO A 18 14.13 5.00 18.70
N ASN A 19 13.96 6.32 18.55
CA ASN A 19 14.90 7.16 17.82
C ASN A 19 15.07 8.50 18.56
N ASN A 20 16.11 8.59 19.41
CA ASN A 20 16.31 9.70 20.35
C ASN A 20 15.07 9.97 21.21
N LYS A 21 14.47 11.16 21.11
CA LYS A 21 13.22 11.53 21.78
C LYS A 21 11.96 11.23 20.94
N SER A 22 12.10 10.54 19.82
CA SER A 22 11.02 10.24 18.87
C SER A 22 10.93 8.74 18.57
N ARG A 23 10.11 8.39 17.57
CA ARG A 23 9.82 7.03 17.11
C ARG A 23 9.96 6.98 15.59
N MET A 24 10.68 5.98 15.09
CA MET A 24 10.65 5.62 13.67
C MET A 24 9.67 4.46 13.49
N TYR A 25 8.65 4.66 12.66
CA TYR A 25 7.63 3.65 12.40
C TYR A 25 8.04 2.78 11.20
N VAL A 26 7.84 1.48 11.32
CA VAL A 26 8.22 0.49 10.32
C VAL A 26 7.05 -0.45 10.07
N LEU A 27 6.83 -0.74 8.79
CA LEU A 27 5.94 -1.80 8.34
C LEU A 27 6.81 -2.99 7.93
N GLU A 28 6.79 -4.05 8.73
CA GLU A 28 7.53 -5.28 8.46
C GLU A 28 6.68 -6.29 7.67
N ASN A 29 7.33 -7.35 7.19
CA ASN A 29 6.73 -8.41 6.37
C ASN A 29 6.16 -7.90 5.03
N THR A 30 6.77 -6.86 4.46
CA THR A 30 6.37 -6.26 3.19
C THR A 30 6.99 -6.94 1.97
N GLY A 31 7.90 -7.90 2.15
CA GLY A 31 8.67 -8.52 1.06
C GLY A 31 7.80 -9.18 -0.01
N ASP A 32 6.79 -9.98 0.40
CA ASP A 32 5.87 -10.60 -0.55
C ASP A 32 5.00 -9.59 -1.28
N TYR A 33 4.56 -8.53 -0.57
CA TYR A 33 3.80 -7.44 -1.19
C TYR A 33 4.61 -6.73 -2.27
N VAL A 34 5.86 -6.38 -1.97
CA VAL A 34 6.80 -5.72 -2.90
C VAL A 34 7.05 -6.59 -4.12
N ARG A 35 7.26 -7.91 -3.91
CA ARG A 35 7.53 -8.87 -4.99
C ARG A 35 6.31 -9.10 -5.89
N THR A 36 5.13 -9.32 -5.32
CA THR A 36 3.89 -9.53 -6.09
C THR A 36 3.56 -8.35 -6.99
N HIS A 37 3.91 -7.14 -6.56
CA HIS A 37 3.64 -5.91 -7.31
C HIS A 37 4.85 -5.37 -8.07
N ASN A 38 5.98 -6.09 -8.06
CA ASN A 38 7.23 -5.71 -8.72
C ASN A 38 7.65 -4.26 -8.41
N LEU A 39 7.50 -3.84 -7.14
CA LEU A 39 7.80 -2.48 -6.72
C LEU A 39 9.30 -2.23 -6.70
N ARG A 40 9.69 -1.05 -7.18
CA ARG A 40 11.07 -0.59 -7.28
C ARG A 40 11.25 0.71 -6.50
N VAL A 41 12.50 1.08 -6.30
CA VAL A 41 12.84 2.40 -5.76
C VAL A 41 12.28 3.47 -6.70
N GLY A 42 11.49 4.40 -6.14
CA GLY A 42 10.78 5.44 -6.88
C GLY A 42 9.30 5.15 -7.10
N ASP A 43 8.82 3.92 -6.85
CA ASP A 43 7.40 3.62 -6.81
C ASP A 43 6.77 4.03 -5.48
N PHE A 44 5.44 4.19 -5.48
CA PHE A 44 4.68 4.64 -4.31
C PHE A 44 3.61 3.62 -3.90
N ILE A 45 3.47 3.43 -2.59
CA ILE A 45 2.37 2.71 -1.96
C ILE A 45 1.48 3.74 -1.29
N MET A 46 0.20 3.76 -1.65
CA MET A 46 -0.80 4.62 -1.02
C MET A 46 -1.67 3.79 -0.08
N ILE A 47 -1.81 4.24 1.16
CA ILE A 47 -2.64 3.60 2.18
C ILE A 47 -3.83 4.50 2.47
N TYR A 48 -5.04 3.96 2.32
CA TYR A 48 -6.29 4.65 2.62
C TYR A 48 -6.99 3.97 3.79
N LYS A 49 -7.77 4.74 4.53
CA LYS A 49 -8.73 4.22 5.49
C LYS A 49 -10.11 4.28 4.85
N ASP A 50 -10.72 3.10 4.71
CA ASP A 50 -12.12 2.93 4.36
C ASP A 50 -12.90 2.95 5.68
N ASP A 51 -13.45 4.12 6.04
CA ASP A 51 -14.12 4.35 7.32
C ASP A 51 -15.43 3.55 7.42
N ASP A 52 -16.18 3.42 6.33
CA ASP A 52 -17.45 2.68 6.29
C ASP A 52 -17.25 1.19 6.64
N LYS A 53 -16.17 0.60 6.14
CA LYS A 53 -15.83 -0.81 6.40
C LYS A 53 -14.77 -0.98 7.48
N ASN A 54 -14.38 0.10 8.15
CA ASN A 54 -13.34 0.19 9.17
C ASN A 54 -12.07 -0.63 8.83
N ARG A 55 -11.54 -0.44 7.62
CA ARG A 55 -10.41 -1.22 7.12
C ARG A 55 -9.40 -0.37 6.36
N PHE A 56 -8.16 -0.85 6.30
CA PHE A 56 -7.12 -0.22 5.50
C PHE A 56 -7.05 -0.83 4.11
N VAL A 57 -6.87 0.03 3.13
CA VAL A 57 -6.82 -0.31 1.71
C VAL A 57 -5.49 0.18 1.12
N LEU A 58 -4.87 -0.64 0.28
CA LEU A 58 -3.65 -0.35 -0.46
C LEU A 58 -4.00 -0.05 -1.90
N ASN A 59 -3.39 1.01 -2.43
CA ASN A 59 -3.37 1.29 -3.84
C ASN A 59 -1.92 1.51 -4.30
N LEU A 60 -1.63 1.10 -5.53
CA LEU A 60 -0.37 1.34 -6.17
C LEU A 60 -0.51 2.46 -7.19
N SER A 61 0.41 3.42 -7.16
CA SER A 61 0.58 4.35 -8.28
C SER A 61 1.89 4.05 -8.97
N SER A 62 1.82 3.23 -10.01
CA SER A 62 2.74 3.35 -11.15
C SER A 62 2.11 4.36 -12.11
N TRP A 63 2.92 5.25 -12.71
CA TRP A 63 2.44 6.25 -13.68
C TRP A 63 1.53 5.66 -14.78
N LEU A 64 1.81 4.43 -15.21
CA LEU A 64 1.02 3.70 -16.21
C LEU A 64 -0.32 3.18 -15.66
N LEU A 65 -0.34 2.71 -14.41
CA LEU A 65 -1.56 2.22 -13.75
C LEU A 65 -2.52 3.36 -13.43
N SER A 66 -2.01 4.54 -13.04
CA SER A 66 -2.83 5.72 -12.79
C SER A 66 -3.65 6.11 -14.02
N ILE A 67 -3.04 6.09 -15.21
CA ILE A 67 -3.71 6.40 -16.48
C ILE A 67 -4.75 5.32 -16.81
N LEU A 68 -4.40 4.04 -16.68
CA LEU A 68 -5.31 2.94 -17.00
C LEU A 68 -6.56 2.92 -16.10
N VAL A 69 -6.39 3.18 -14.80
CA VAL A 69 -7.51 3.23 -13.83
C VAL A 69 -8.44 4.42 -14.11
N ILE A 70 -7.89 5.59 -14.44
CA ILE A 70 -8.70 6.76 -14.83
C ILE A 70 -9.51 6.44 -16.09
N LEU A 71 -8.88 5.82 -17.10
CA LEU A 71 -9.56 5.43 -18.33
C LEU A 71 -10.63 4.35 -18.13
N ALA A 72 -10.39 3.39 -17.21
CA ALA A 72 -11.35 2.32 -16.91
C ALA A 72 -12.57 2.79 -16.11
N ARG A 73 -12.45 3.85 -15.30
CA ARG A 73 -13.58 4.48 -14.58
C ARG A 73 -14.40 5.47 -15.42
N SER A 74 -13.91 5.82 -16.61
CA SER A 74 -14.59 6.74 -17.54
C SER A 74 -15.50 6.01 -18.55
N ARG A 75 -15.83 4.73 -18.31
CA ARG A 75 -16.83 3.98 -19.07
C ARG A 75 -18.00 3.58 -18.18
#